data_AF-A0A1G1WY09-F1
#
_entry.id   AF-A0A1G1WY09-F1
#
_cell.length_a   1.000
_cell.length_b   1.000
_cell.length_c   1.000
_cell.angle_alpha   90.00
_cell.angle_beta   90.00
_cell.angle_gamma   90.00
#
_symmetry.space_group_name_H-M   'P 1'
#
loop_
_entity.id
_entity.type
_entity.pdbx_description
1 polymer ?
#
loop_
_entity_poly.entity_id
_entity_poly.type
_entity_poly.pdbx_seq_one_letter_code
_entity_poly.pdbx_strand_id
1 'polypeptide(L)'
;MLSTPHLLVGATVGSLSANPLLAFLAGIASHFIMDLIPHWEWKPSNPMYVFLAFFDFFFGAALLFVLTINSSDPFLVWAGAMGGVFPDILQAPYYLLHRKVKVLEPLRSFHGSIQRYKVPIYAGVLTQIVTLIITSWFLTR
;
A
#
# COMPACT_ATOMS: atom_id res chain seq x y z
N MET A 1 1.55 -2.39 -6.37
CA MET A 1 0.19 -2.98 -6.18
C MET A 1 -0.81 -1.85 -5.91
N LEU A 2 -2.13 -2.10 -5.83
CA LEU A 2 -3.07 -1.06 -5.41
C LEU A 2 -2.84 -0.61 -3.95
N SER A 3 -3.27 0.60 -3.62
CA SER A 3 -3.15 1.21 -2.29
C SER A 3 -3.96 0.45 -1.24
N THR A 4 -5.14 -0.06 -1.59
CA THR A 4 -6.01 -0.77 -0.64
C THR A 4 -5.31 -1.99 -0.01
N PRO A 5 -4.74 -2.93 -0.79
CA PRO A 5 -3.94 -4.01 -0.22
C PRO A 5 -2.72 -3.53 0.59
N HIS A 6 -2.03 -2.45 0.18
CA HIS A 6 -0.91 -1.90 0.95
C HIS A 6 -1.34 -1.36 2.31
N LEU A 7 -2.48 -0.66 2.38
CA LEU A 7 -3.07 -0.18 3.63
C LEU A 7 -3.42 -1.34 4.56
N LEU A 8 -4.11 -2.37 4.06
CA LEU A 8 -4.54 -3.49 4.90
C LEU A 8 -3.38 -4.37 5.35
N VAL A 9 -2.41 -4.67 4.49
CA VAL A 9 -1.22 -5.43 4.89
C VAL A 9 -0.39 -4.63 5.90
N GLY A 10 -0.17 -3.34 5.64
CA GLY A 10 0.49 -2.43 6.55
C GLY A 10 -0.19 -2.39 7.92
N ALA A 11 -1.52 -2.31 7.94
CA ALA A 11 -2.32 -2.37 9.16
C ALA A 11 -2.15 -3.69 9.92
N THR A 12 -2.20 -4.83 9.20
CA THR A 12 -2.01 -6.16 9.77
C THR A 12 -0.64 -6.34 10.41
N VAL A 13 0.45 -5.92 9.74
CA VAL A 13 1.79 -6.00 10.36
C VAL A 13 1.99 -4.95 11.46
N GLY A 14 1.32 -3.81 11.34
CA GLY A 14 1.32 -2.74 12.33
C GLY A 14 0.69 -3.17 13.65
N SER A 15 -0.45 -3.87 13.61
CA SER A 15 -1.12 -4.37 14.83
C SER A 15 -0.30 -5.39 15.61
N LEU A 16 0.68 -6.03 14.97
CA LEU A 16 1.62 -6.98 15.58
C LEU A 16 2.88 -6.31 16.15
N SER A 17 3.01 -4.99 16.00
CA SER A 17 4.21 -4.26 16.38
C SER A 17 4.16 -3.76 17.83
N ALA A 18 5.32 -3.61 18.45
CA ALA A 18 5.41 -3.19 19.86
C ALA A 18 5.18 -1.67 20.08
N ASN A 19 5.34 -0.85 19.04
CA ASN A 19 5.14 0.60 19.11
C ASN A 19 4.87 1.21 17.71
N PRO A 20 4.37 2.45 17.63
CA PRO A 20 3.99 3.07 16.35
C PRO A 20 5.15 3.25 15.37
N LEU A 21 6.37 3.51 15.84
CA LEU A 21 7.53 3.65 14.95
C LEU A 21 7.86 2.31 14.28
N LEU A 22 7.89 1.23 15.05
CA LEU A 22 8.08 -0.12 14.52
C LEU A 22 6.93 -0.52 13.59
N ALA A 23 5.68 -0.17 13.93
CA ALA A 23 4.53 -0.40 13.07
C ALA A 23 4.70 0.28 11.71
N PHE A 24 5.06 1.56 11.71
CA PHE A 24 5.30 2.32 10.48
C PHE A 24 6.43 1.74 9.63
N LEU A 25 7.57 1.40 10.26
CA LEU A 25 8.71 0.79 9.55
C LEU A 25 8.37 -0.61 9.02
N ALA A 26 7.62 -1.41 9.77
CA ALA A 26 7.11 -2.71 9.32
C ALA A 26 6.14 -2.55 8.14
N GLY A 27 5.29 -1.51 8.17
CA GLY A 27 4.45 -1.11 7.05
C GLY A 27 5.27 -0.84 5.79
N ILE A 28 6.31 -0.01 5.88
CA ILE A 28 7.23 0.26 4.75
C ILE A 28 7.87 -1.02 4.23
N ALA A 29 8.35 -1.90 5.12
CA ALA A 29 8.93 -3.16 4.71
C ALA A 29 7.92 -4.05 3.98
N SER A 30 6.69 -4.13 4.51
CA SER A 30 5.61 -4.91 3.92
C SER A 30 5.23 -4.40 2.53
N HIS A 31 5.29 -3.08 2.28
CA HIS A 31 5.05 -2.50 0.97
C HIS A 31 5.92 -3.14 -0.10
N PHE A 32 7.23 -3.14 0.11
CA PHE A 32 8.18 -3.69 -0.86
C PHE A 32 8.04 -5.21 -1.02
N ILE A 33 7.72 -5.93 0.05
CA ILE A 33 7.44 -7.36 -0.02
C ILE A 33 6.21 -7.63 -0.88
N MET A 34 5.15 -6.84 -0.70
CA MET A 34 3.92 -7.00 -1.49
C MET A 34 4.13 -6.68 -2.97
N ASP A 35 5.02 -5.74 -3.28
CA ASP A 35 5.38 -5.42 -4.67
C ASP A 35 6.23 -6.51 -5.35
N LEU A 36 6.81 -7.46 -4.59
CA LEU A 36 7.41 -8.69 -5.14
C LEU A 36 6.36 -9.75 -5.52
N ILE A 37 5.13 -9.63 -5.05
CA ILE A 37 4.06 -10.57 -5.39
C ILE A 37 3.47 -10.16 -6.74
N PRO A 38 3.16 -11.10 -7.65
CA PRO A 38 2.44 -10.80 -8.88
C PRO A 38 1.18 -9.98 -8.62
N HIS A 39 1.11 -8.76 -9.15
CA HIS A 39 0.00 -7.85 -8.93
C HIS A 39 -0.32 -7.05 -10.18
N TRP A 40 -1.42 -6.31 -10.12
CA TRP A 40 -1.82 -5.35 -11.14
C TRP A 40 -1.90 -3.95 -10.54
N GLU A 41 -1.52 -2.95 -11.31
CA GLU A 41 -1.54 -1.55 -10.87
C GLU A 41 -1.91 -0.59 -12.01
N TRP A 42 -2.35 0.60 -11.61
CA TRP A 42 -2.65 1.71 -12.51
C TRP A 42 -1.37 2.19 -13.21
N LYS A 43 -1.43 2.42 -14.53
CA LYS A 43 -0.28 2.99 -15.25
C LYS A 43 -0.26 4.51 -15.07
N PRO A 44 0.72 5.11 -14.39
CA PRO A 44 0.65 6.52 -14.03
C PRO A 44 0.79 7.51 -15.21
N SER A 45 0.93 7.03 -16.45
CA SER A 45 0.99 7.85 -17.65
C SER A 45 -0.37 8.41 -18.11
N ASN A 46 -1.49 7.97 -17.52
CA ASN A 46 -2.83 8.45 -17.86
C ASN A 46 -3.44 9.19 -16.65
N PRO A 47 -3.92 10.44 -16.81
CA PRO A 47 -4.52 11.19 -15.71
C PRO A 47 -5.76 10.51 -15.09
N MET A 48 -6.51 9.71 -15.87
CA MET A 48 -7.61 8.90 -15.33
C MET A 48 -7.11 7.86 -14.33
N TYR A 49 -5.95 7.27 -14.57
CA TYR A 49 -5.35 6.26 -13.69
C TYR A 49 -4.82 6.87 -12.39
N VAL A 50 -4.34 8.11 -12.45
CA VAL A 50 -4.02 8.90 -11.25
C VAL A 50 -5.28 9.17 -10.41
N PHE A 51 -6.38 9.56 -11.05
CA PHE A 51 -7.66 9.78 -10.37
C PHE A 51 -8.18 8.49 -9.71
N LEU A 52 -8.11 7.35 -10.39
CA LEU A 52 -8.52 6.07 -9.82
C LEU A 52 -7.63 5.60 -8.67
N ALA A 53 -6.32 5.88 -8.71
CA ALA A 53 -5.42 5.60 -7.60
C ALA A 53 -5.78 6.42 -6.35
N PHE A 54 -6.20 7.68 -6.52
CA PHE A 54 -6.70 8.50 -5.42
C PHE A 54 -7.96 7.87 -4.80
N PHE A 55 -8.94 7.47 -5.61
CA PHE A 55 -10.14 6.80 -5.09
C PHE A 55 -9.85 5.48 -4.39
N ASP A 56 -8.93 4.67 -4.93
CA ASP A 56 -8.48 3.43 -4.29
C ASP A 56 -7.85 3.69 -2.91
N PHE A 57 -7.02 4.73 -2.77
CA PHE A 57 -6.47 5.11 -1.47
C PHE A 57 -7.58 5.43 -0.44
N PHE A 58 -8.55 6.29 -0.80
CA PHE A 58 -9.63 6.66 0.12
C PHE A 58 -10.58 5.49 0.40
N PHE A 59 -10.84 4.65 -0.60
CA PHE A 59 -11.61 3.43 -0.42
C PHE A 59 -10.93 2.50 0.59
N GLY A 60 -9.63 2.25 0.42
CA GLY A 60 -8.87 1.42 1.35
C GLY A 60 -8.79 1.99 2.75
N ALA A 61 -8.65 3.31 2.89
CA ALA A 61 -8.65 3.98 4.19
C ALA A 61 -10.02 3.87 4.88
N ALA A 62 -11.11 4.09 4.14
CA ALA A 62 -12.47 3.91 4.67
C ALA A 62 -12.75 2.46 5.05
N LEU A 63 -12.33 1.50 4.23
CA LEU A 63 -12.44 0.07 4.54
C LEU A 63 -11.66 -0.28 5.81
N LEU A 64 -10.40 0.15 5.92
CA LEU A 64 -9.59 -0.06 7.11
C LEU A 64 -10.28 0.52 8.35
N PHE A 65 -10.77 1.76 8.28
CA PHE A 65 -11.49 2.40 9.37
C PHE A 65 -12.68 1.54 9.86
N VAL A 66 -13.49 1.03 8.94
CA VAL A 66 -14.64 0.17 9.26
C VAL A 66 -14.18 -1.14 9.91
N LEU A 67 -13.14 -1.78 9.37
CA LEU A 67 -12.62 -3.05 9.89
C LEU A 67 -12.03 -2.92 11.30
N THR A 68 -11.48 -1.75 11.63
CA THR A 68 -10.73 -1.54 12.88
C THR A 68 -11.38 -0.56 13.83
N ILE A 69 -12.67 -0.23 13.63
CA ILE A 69 -13.40 0.74 14.47
C ILE A 69 -13.43 0.34 15.95
N ASN A 70 -13.38 -0.97 16.23
CA ASN A 70 -13.37 -1.55 17.57
C ASN A 70 -11.99 -2.11 17.97
N SER A 71 -10.92 -1.77 17.24
CA SER A 71 -9.57 -2.23 17.58
C SER A 71 -9.12 -1.65 18.91
N SER A 72 -8.44 -2.47 19.74
CA SER A 72 -7.85 -2.02 21.01
C SER A 72 -6.71 -1.02 20.81
N ASP A 73 -5.98 -1.13 19.69
CA ASP A 73 -4.75 -0.38 19.43
C ASP A 73 -4.76 0.30 18.06
N PRO A 74 -5.72 1.23 17.81
CA PRO A 74 -5.90 1.85 16.50
C PRO A 74 -4.67 2.61 16.03
N PHE A 75 -3.85 3.15 16.95
CA PHE A 75 -2.62 3.86 16.59
C PHE A 75 -1.59 2.96 15.92
N LEU A 76 -1.44 1.70 16.35
CA LEU A 76 -0.49 0.76 15.76
C LEU A 76 -0.94 0.34 14.37
N VAL A 77 -2.24 0.03 14.23
CA VAL A 77 -2.90 -0.29 12.96
C VAL A 77 -2.67 0.83 11.95
N TRP A 78 -3.01 2.08 12.29
CA TRP A 78 -2.90 3.19 11.37
C TRP A 78 -1.45 3.59 11.10
N ALA A 79 -0.55 3.49 12.06
CA ALA A 79 0.88 3.71 11.82
C ALA A 79 1.43 2.71 10.79
N GLY A 80 1.08 1.43 10.91
CA GLY A 80 1.47 0.41 9.93
C GLY A 80 0.84 0.64 8.56
N ALA A 81 -0.46 0.99 8.52
CA ALA A 81 -1.16 1.31 7.27
C ALA A 81 -0.49 2.48 6.53
N MET A 82 -0.18 3.57 7.25
CA MET A 82 0.52 4.72 6.70
C MET A 82 1.91 4.34 6.20
N GLY A 83 2.64 3.49 6.93
CA GLY A 83 3.91 2.93 6.46
C GLY A 83 3.77 2.14 5.17
N GLY A 84 2.69 1.34 5.05
CA GLY A 84 2.39 0.52 3.88
C GLY A 84 2.18 1.30 2.58
N VAL A 85 1.67 2.53 2.64
CA VAL A 85 1.47 3.39 1.46
C VAL A 85 2.52 4.49 1.31
N PHE A 86 3.38 4.67 2.31
CA PHE A 86 4.35 5.76 2.33
C PHE A 86 5.28 5.79 1.11
N PRO A 87 5.84 4.65 0.63
CA PRO A 87 6.67 4.64 -0.57
C PRO A 87 5.96 5.20 -1.81
N ASP A 88 4.69 4.88 -2.02
CA ASP A 88 3.89 5.39 -3.15
C ASP A 88 3.65 6.90 -3.04
N ILE A 89 3.34 7.39 -1.84
CA ILE A 89 3.15 8.82 -1.58
C ILE A 89 4.44 9.59 -1.91
N LEU A 90 5.60 9.05 -1.56
CA LEU A 90 6.89 9.65 -1.93
C LEU A 90 7.11 9.69 -3.43
N GLN A 91 6.52 8.78 -4.22
CA GLN A 91 6.57 8.86 -5.68
C GLN A 91 5.58 9.86 -6.30
N ALA A 92 4.58 10.32 -5.55
CA ALA A 92 3.52 11.21 -6.06
C ALA A 92 4.03 12.46 -6.81
N PRO A 93 5.12 13.16 -6.40
CA PRO A 93 5.63 14.30 -7.15
C PRO A 93 6.02 13.99 -8.61
N TYR A 94 6.46 12.76 -8.90
CA TYR A 94 6.82 12.36 -10.26
C TYR A 94 5.59 12.15 -11.15
N TYR A 95 4.50 11.65 -10.58
CA TYR A 95 3.29 11.27 -11.33
C TYR A 95 2.21 12.36 -11.32
N LEU A 96 2.02 13.06 -10.20
CA LEU A 96 1.02 14.12 -10.05
C LEU A 96 1.55 15.46 -10.56
N LEU A 97 2.74 15.84 -10.10
CA LEU A 97 3.32 17.16 -10.36
C LEU A 97 4.26 17.17 -11.57
N HIS A 98 4.49 16.01 -12.19
CA HIS A 98 5.44 15.82 -13.29
C HIS A 98 6.83 16.39 -12.97
N ARG A 99 7.21 16.40 -11.68
CA ARG A 99 8.42 17.05 -11.17
C ARG A 99 9.43 16.01 -10.73
N LYS A 100 10.63 16.08 -11.28
CA LYS A 100 11.76 15.25 -10.83
C LYS A 100 12.28 15.76 -9.49
N VAL A 101 12.40 14.86 -8.51
CA VAL A 101 12.94 15.16 -7.18
C VAL A 101 14.22 14.36 -6.96
N LYS A 102 15.40 14.95 -7.16
CA LYS A 102 16.68 14.22 -7.13
C LYS A 102 16.89 13.36 -5.88
N VAL A 103 16.47 13.86 -4.71
CA VAL A 103 16.60 13.14 -3.42
C VAL A 103 15.79 11.84 -3.40
N LEU A 104 14.72 11.74 -4.17
CA LEU A 104 13.85 10.56 -4.24
C LEU A 104 14.18 9.63 -5.41
N GLU A 105 15.14 9.98 -6.27
CA GLU A 105 15.51 9.13 -7.41
C GLU A 105 16.05 7.75 -7.00
N PRO A 106 16.87 7.61 -5.95
CA PRO A 106 17.30 6.29 -5.49
C PRO A 106 16.12 5.41 -5.06
N LEU A 107 15.18 5.99 -4.29
CA LEU A 107 13.97 5.30 -3.86
C LEU A 107 13.13 4.87 -5.07
N ARG A 108 12.89 5.78 -6.03
CA ARG A 108 12.13 5.48 -7.24
C ARG A 108 12.79 4.37 -8.06
N SER A 109 14.10 4.41 -8.21
CA SER A 109 14.84 3.38 -8.94
C SER A 109 14.76 2.02 -8.25
N PHE A 110 14.90 1.99 -6.92
CA PHE A 110 14.74 0.78 -6.12
C PHE A 110 13.32 0.21 -6.24
N HIS A 111 12.30 1.06 -6.05
CA HIS A 111 10.89 0.68 -6.13
C HIS A 111 10.56 0.08 -7.50
N GLY A 112 10.91 0.77 -8.59
CA GLY A 112 10.71 0.24 -9.94
C GLY A 112 11.51 -1.04 -10.23
N SER A 113 12.63 -1.26 -9.55
CA SER A 113 13.41 -2.50 -9.67
C SER A 113 12.75 -3.70 -8.98
N ILE A 114 11.80 -3.48 -8.07
CA ILE A 114 11.06 -4.52 -7.35
C ILE A 114 9.82 -4.93 -8.16
N GLN A 115 9.14 -3.96 -8.77
CA GLN A 115 7.91 -4.13 -9.56
C GLN A 115 8.16 -4.79 -10.93
N ARG A 116 8.78 -5.97 -10.97
CA ARG A 116 9.20 -6.64 -12.22
C ARG A 116 8.10 -7.47 -12.87
N TYR A 117 7.07 -7.84 -12.12
CA TYR A 117 6.07 -8.80 -12.58
C TYR A 117 5.03 -8.15 -13.48
N LYS A 118 5.10 -8.44 -14.78
CA LYS A 118 4.02 -8.15 -15.74
C LYS A 118 3.13 -9.36 -15.84
N VAL A 119 2.09 -9.42 -15.02
CA VAL A 119 1.08 -10.49 -15.09
C VAL A 119 -0.21 -10.01 -15.77
N PRO A 120 -0.98 -10.93 -16.38
CA PRO A 120 -2.33 -10.61 -16.84
C PRO A 120 -3.17 -10.04 -15.70
N ILE A 121 -4.09 -9.13 -16.05
CA ILE A 121 -4.93 -8.42 -15.07
C ILE A 121 -5.66 -9.37 -14.10
N TYR A 122 -6.18 -10.50 -14.60
CA TYR A 122 -6.90 -11.46 -13.77
C TYR A 122 -6.00 -12.08 -12.68
N ALA A 123 -4.74 -12.39 -13.01
CA ALA A 123 -3.81 -12.99 -12.06
C ALA A 123 -3.38 -11.96 -11.02
N GLY A 124 -3.08 -10.73 -11.45
CA GLY A 124 -2.69 -9.64 -10.56
C GLY A 124 -3.82 -9.11 -9.68
N VAL A 125 -5.08 -9.18 -10.13
CA VAL A 125 -6.25 -8.83 -9.32
C VAL A 125 -6.59 -9.97 -8.34
N LEU A 126 -6.43 -11.23 -8.74
CA LEU A 126 -6.69 -12.37 -7.86
C LEU A 126 -5.81 -12.35 -6.61
N THR A 127 -4.50 -12.10 -6.75
CA THR A 127 -3.58 -12.00 -5.60
C THR A 127 -3.98 -10.89 -4.64
N GLN A 128 -4.46 -9.76 -5.17
CA GLN A 128 -4.96 -8.65 -4.37
C GLN A 128 -6.23 -9.02 -3.63
N ILE A 129 -7.22 -9.63 -4.29
CA ILE A 129 -8.45 -10.10 -3.63
C ILE A 129 -8.12 -11.07 -2.48
N VAL A 130 -7.23 -12.04 -2.71
CA VAL A 130 -6.78 -12.98 -1.68
C VAL A 130 -6.12 -12.24 -0.51
N THR A 131 -5.26 -11.26 -0.80
CA THR A 131 -4.63 -10.42 0.22
C THR A 131 -5.66 -9.66 1.05
N LEU A 132 -6.67 -9.06 0.40
CA LEU A 132 -7.74 -8.33 1.08
C LEU A 132 -8.54 -9.24 2.01
N ILE A 133 -8.88 -10.46 1.57
CA ILE A 133 -9.63 -11.42 2.39
C ILE A 133 -8.83 -11.81 3.63
N ILE A 134 -7.56 -12.17 3.46
CA ILE A 134 -6.70 -12.62 4.56
C ILE A 134 -6.49 -11.51 5.59
N THR A 135 -6.13 -10.31 5.12
CA THR A 135 -5.87 -9.16 6.01
C THR A 135 -7.14 -8.68 6.70
N SER A 136 -8.28 -8.64 6.00
CA SER A 136 -9.57 -8.27 6.61
C SER A 136 -9.98 -9.25 7.70
N TRP A 137 -9.82 -10.56 7.46
CA TRP A 137 -10.10 -11.58 8.47
C TRP A 137 -9.18 -11.47 9.69
N PHE A 138 -7.91 -11.10 9.48
CA PHE A 138 -6.97 -10.92 10.58
C PHE A 138 -7.31 -9.67 11.42
N LEU A 139 -7.69 -8.57 10.77
CA LEU A 139 -7.99 -7.29 11.42
C LEU A 139 -9.31 -7.29 12.20
N THR A 140 -10.22 -8.23 11.94
CA THR A 140 -11.52 -8.34 12.62
C THR A 140 -11.60 -9.44 13.67
N ARG A 141 -10.50 -10.18 13.89
CA ARG A 141 -10.36 -11.16 14.97
C ARG A 141 -9.84 -10.52 16.24
#